data_AF-A0A7W7QQ25-F1
#
_entry.id   AF-A0A7W7QQ25-F1
#
_cell.length_a   1.000
_cell.length_b   1.000
_cell.length_c   1.000
_cell.angle_alpha   90.00
_cell.angle_beta   90.00
_cell.angle_gamma   90.00
#
_symmetry.space_group_name_H-M   'P 1'
#
loop_
_entity.id
_entity.type
_entity.pdbx_description
1 polymer ?
#
loop_
_entity_poly.entity_id
_entity_poly.type
_entity_poly.pdbx_seq_one_letter_code
_entity_poly.pdbx_strand_id
1 'polypeptide(L)'
;MSGTRMRLADVAQLDPGITPEELQEQYGDDPDTISLLTVAEATLNRVPSGLSRWLVSEEVCDVWEDVLTRQEGLHQLSWWNSVLGSGFDDPATRRAERRLARIRQRGVEARLIVEARAGLSADRATASALATLMADHREEAEPLFHPKRNDDVARLLTMGAVAFRELVGNDIKDSGVCHALRHPALLSRWYEALVAIGTMAFTEIGLEVTPARVRNLFAVPDPHLIQARHDTPRERWASKLTFLTHVRAALVEHDRLSRRADAPLHRHLVDRHPVRYAELVEQARQDPRNHRPPPRPPHPSVFDGHADVLREHGWDVRWIFDGHRVWLDAWPIGERTGRPSLPAWRTGGRLIATAVRNRNTGRSAWRWSTPTYVFYGRGQGRYTLLTGADALRHLAETNPRATPRRFFKAMVPPVREHLEAHVPPDGHRWRRPFPECLPALHYR
;
A
#
# COMPACT_ATOMS: atom_id res chain seq x y z
N MET A 1 18.24 -11.13 29.58
CA MET A 1 17.80 -12.37 28.91
C MET A 1 18.07 -12.21 27.43
N SER A 2 18.86 -13.09 26.80
CA SER A 2 19.08 -13.04 25.35
C SER A 2 17.78 -13.47 24.67
N GLY A 3 16.94 -12.49 24.33
CA GLY A 3 15.66 -12.72 23.67
C GLY A 3 15.88 -13.39 22.33
N THR A 4 15.24 -14.53 22.10
CA THR A 4 15.24 -15.17 20.79
C THR A 4 14.62 -14.20 19.79
N ARG A 5 15.41 -13.70 18.83
CA ARG A 5 14.95 -12.74 17.82
C ARG A 5 13.81 -13.36 17.02
N MET A 6 12.65 -12.70 17.02
CA MET A 6 11.45 -13.13 16.31
C MET A 6 11.75 -13.30 14.81
N ARG A 7 11.19 -14.35 14.21
CA ARG A 7 11.26 -14.64 12.77
C ARG A 7 9.86 -14.62 12.17
N LEU A 8 9.77 -14.50 10.83
CA LEU A 8 8.49 -14.57 10.12
C LEU A 8 7.68 -15.86 10.42
N ALA A 9 8.37 -16.97 10.70
CA ALA A 9 7.74 -18.23 11.08
C ALA A 9 7.03 -18.14 12.45
N ASP A 10 7.56 -17.34 13.36
CA ASP A 10 7.00 -17.14 14.70
C ASP A 10 5.76 -16.25 14.62
N VAL A 11 5.77 -15.24 13.73
CA VAL A 11 4.59 -14.39 13.47
C VAL A 11 3.41 -15.22 12.94
N ALA A 12 3.67 -16.22 12.11
CA ALA A 12 2.64 -17.13 11.61
C ALA A 12 2.05 -18.05 12.71
N GLN A 13 2.72 -18.15 13.87
CA GLN A 13 2.32 -18.93 15.03
C GLN A 13 1.73 -18.07 16.16
N LEU A 14 1.65 -16.75 15.99
CA LEU A 14 0.96 -15.88 16.96
C LEU A 14 -0.45 -16.39 17.23
N ASP A 15 -0.87 -16.27 18.49
CA ASP A 15 -2.22 -16.65 18.90
C ASP A 15 -3.24 -15.92 18.00
N PRO A 16 -4.14 -16.63 17.31
CA PRO A 16 -5.22 -16.00 16.53
C PRO A 16 -6.10 -15.04 17.34
N GLY A 17 -6.16 -15.22 18.67
CA GLY A 17 -6.88 -14.39 19.62
C GLY A 17 -6.10 -13.22 20.20
N ILE A 18 -4.80 -13.05 19.85
CA ILE A 18 -3.94 -12.00 20.42
C ILE A 18 -4.58 -10.62 20.24
N THR A 19 -4.62 -9.83 21.31
CA THR A 19 -5.22 -8.50 21.29
C THR A 19 -4.20 -7.40 20.93
N PRO A 20 -4.64 -6.21 20.50
CA PRO A 20 -3.75 -5.08 20.30
C PRO A 20 -2.96 -4.67 21.55
N GLU A 21 -3.56 -4.78 22.72
CA GLU A 21 -2.95 -4.42 24.01
C GLU A 21 -1.82 -5.40 24.36
N GLU A 22 -2.05 -6.71 24.16
CA GLU A 22 -1.01 -7.74 24.34
C GLU A 22 0.16 -7.55 23.38
N LEU A 23 -0.12 -7.16 22.12
CA LEU A 23 0.92 -6.84 21.14
C LEU A 23 1.70 -5.58 21.53
N GLN A 24 1.02 -4.55 22.04
CA GLN A 24 1.65 -3.32 22.51
C GLN A 24 2.58 -3.61 23.69
N GLU A 25 2.11 -4.37 24.68
CA GLU A 25 2.90 -4.72 25.86
C GLU A 25 4.12 -5.58 25.50
N GLN A 26 3.96 -6.54 24.58
CA GLN A 26 5.04 -7.46 24.22
C GLN A 26 6.06 -6.88 23.23
N TYR A 27 5.61 -6.03 22.29
CA TYR A 27 6.39 -5.66 21.11
C TYR A 27 6.42 -4.16 20.81
N GLY A 28 5.68 -3.32 21.56
CA GLY A 28 5.54 -1.88 21.30
C GLY A 28 6.84 -1.08 21.31
N ASP A 29 7.83 -1.55 22.08
CA ASP A 29 9.11 -0.84 22.27
C ASP A 29 10.25 -1.39 21.41
N ASP A 30 10.02 -2.40 20.57
CA ASP A 30 11.05 -3.01 19.71
C ASP A 30 10.81 -2.69 18.22
N PRO A 31 11.53 -1.71 17.65
CA PRO A 31 11.40 -1.33 16.24
C PRO A 31 11.67 -2.47 15.26
N ASP A 32 12.57 -3.39 15.60
CA ASP A 32 12.89 -4.53 14.74
C ASP A 32 11.71 -5.50 14.68
N THR A 33 11.06 -5.74 15.82
CA THR A 33 9.86 -6.59 15.88
C THR A 33 8.66 -5.92 15.23
N ILE A 34 8.44 -4.62 15.42
CA ILE A 34 7.40 -3.86 14.69
C ILE A 34 7.64 -3.95 13.17
N SER A 35 8.88 -3.83 12.74
CA SER A 35 9.27 -3.95 11.33
C SER A 35 8.94 -5.34 10.77
N LEU A 36 9.28 -6.39 11.52
CA LEU A 36 8.98 -7.77 11.15
C LEU A 36 7.47 -8.03 11.08
N LEU A 37 6.72 -7.59 12.09
CA LEU A 37 5.27 -7.77 12.18
C LEU A 37 4.55 -7.03 11.04
N THR A 38 5.01 -5.85 10.68
CA THR A 38 4.53 -5.08 9.51
C THR A 38 4.76 -5.84 8.20
N VAL A 39 5.96 -6.39 7.99
CA VAL A 39 6.25 -7.20 6.79
C VAL A 39 5.41 -8.46 6.78
N ALA A 40 5.24 -9.11 7.93
CA ALA A 40 4.46 -10.33 8.05
C ALA A 40 2.98 -10.07 7.74
N GLU A 41 2.41 -9.00 8.28
CA GLU A 41 1.07 -8.53 7.99
C GLU A 41 0.88 -8.32 6.48
N ALA A 42 1.79 -7.58 5.84
CA ALA A 42 1.68 -7.30 4.42
C ALA A 42 1.90 -8.55 3.54
N THR A 43 2.80 -9.46 3.92
CA THR A 43 3.26 -10.52 3.01
C THR A 43 2.68 -11.90 3.29
N LEU A 44 2.29 -12.22 4.53
CA LEU A 44 1.69 -13.50 4.86
C LEU A 44 0.23 -13.53 4.41
N ASN A 45 -0.27 -14.73 4.10
CA ASN A 45 -1.68 -14.88 3.73
C ASN A 45 -2.61 -14.76 4.93
N ARG A 46 -2.07 -14.93 6.15
CA ARG A 46 -2.80 -14.96 7.40
C ARG A 46 -1.94 -14.39 8.50
N VAL A 47 -2.48 -13.41 9.18
CA VAL A 47 -2.02 -12.92 10.48
C VAL A 47 -3.25 -12.75 11.38
N PRO A 48 -3.08 -12.78 12.71
CA PRO A 48 -4.16 -12.49 13.64
C PRO A 48 -4.79 -11.12 13.39
N SER A 49 -6.10 -10.99 13.55
CA SER A 49 -6.80 -9.70 13.35
C SER A 49 -6.38 -8.64 14.37
N GLY A 50 -5.93 -9.05 15.55
CA GLY A 50 -5.34 -8.15 16.55
C GLY A 50 -4.10 -7.45 16.03
N LEU A 51 -3.27 -8.13 15.22
CA LEU A 51 -2.08 -7.52 14.61
C LEU A 51 -2.44 -6.39 13.65
N SER A 52 -3.40 -6.61 12.76
CA SER A 52 -3.84 -5.56 11.84
C SER A 52 -4.47 -4.38 12.61
N ARG A 53 -5.24 -4.65 13.67
CA ARG A 53 -5.83 -3.60 14.52
C ARG A 53 -4.76 -2.81 15.28
N TRP A 54 -3.73 -3.48 15.77
CA TRP A 54 -2.61 -2.86 16.48
C TRP A 54 -1.72 -2.01 15.59
N LEU A 55 -1.39 -2.45 14.37
CA LEU A 55 -0.63 -1.60 13.42
C LEU A 55 -1.43 -0.36 13.00
N VAL A 56 -2.76 -0.46 13.05
CA VAL A 56 -3.68 0.67 12.86
C VAL A 56 -3.89 1.43 14.17
N SER A 57 -3.25 1.14 15.29
CA SER A 57 -3.36 1.94 16.54
C SER A 57 -2.63 3.29 16.43
N GLU A 58 -2.96 4.26 17.28
CA GLU A 58 -2.37 5.62 17.20
C GLU A 58 -0.87 5.59 17.50
N GLU A 59 -0.49 4.69 18.39
CA GLU A 59 0.86 4.48 18.88
C GLU A 59 1.79 3.96 17.77
N VAL A 60 1.26 3.15 16.85
CA VAL A 60 2.07 2.38 15.90
C VAL A 60 1.85 2.79 14.44
N CYS A 61 0.73 3.41 14.08
CA CYS A 61 0.40 3.68 12.66
C CYS A 61 1.46 4.54 11.94
N ASP A 62 2.06 5.47 12.64
CA ASP A 62 3.14 6.32 12.12
C ASP A 62 4.40 5.51 11.81
N VAL A 63 4.74 4.54 12.66
CA VAL A 63 5.88 3.64 12.48
C VAL A 63 5.57 2.65 11.35
N TRP A 64 4.31 2.22 11.24
CA TRP A 64 3.83 1.33 10.20
C TRP A 64 4.04 1.89 8.79
N GLU A 65 3.72 3.17 8.54
CA GLU A 65 3.94 3.85 7.26
C GLU A 65 5.45 3.91 6.88
N ASP A 66 6.29 4.31 7.84
CA ASP A 66 7.75 4.41 7.65
C ASP A 66 8.37 3.04 7.32
N VAL A 67 8.02 2.02 8.10
CA VAL A 67 8.48 0.65 7.86
C VAL A 67 8.05 0.17 6.46
N LEU A 68 6.78 0.35 6.07
CA LEU A 68 6.31 -0.09 4.75
C LEU A 68 7.06 0.61 3.61
N THR A 69 7.41 1.89 3.77
CA THR A 69 8.19 2.64 2.79
C THR A 69 9.60 2.07 2.63
N ARG A 70 10.30 1.77 3.74
CA ARG A 70 11.62 1.10 3.70
C ARG A 70 11.51 -0.29 3.07
N GLN A 71 10.52 -1.06 3.49
CA GLN A 71 10.32 -2.42 3.03
C GLN A 71 9.95 -2.49 1.55
N GLU A 72 9.23 -1.50 1.03
CA GLU A 72 8.97 -1.41 -0.41
C GLU A 72 10.28 -1.33 -1.19
N GLY A 73 11.19 -0.44 -0.80
CA GLY A 73 12.48 -0.29 -1.49
C GLY A 73 13.36 -1.53 -1.41
N LEU A 74 13.43 -2.17 -0.23
CA LEU A 74 14.16 -3.43 -0.05
C LEU A 74 13.56 -4.56 -0.91
N HIS A 75 12.23 -4.66 -0.98
CA HIS A 75 11.56 -5.68 -1.80
C HIS A 75 11.66 -5.37 -3.30
N GLN A 76 11.70 -4.09 -3.69
CA GLN A 76 11.95 -3.69 -5.08
C GLN A 76 13.37 -4.07 -5.51
N LEU A 77 14.37 -3.83 -4.65
CA LEU A 77 15.74 -4.26 -4.88
C LEU A 77 15.84 -5.79 -4.97
N SER A 78 15.18 -6.51 -4.07
CA SER A 78 15.12 -7.98 -4.09
C SER A 78 14.47 -8.53 -5.36
N TRP A 79 13.34 -7.95 -5.78
CA TRP A 79 12.66 -8.30 -7.03
C TRP A 79 13.56 -8.06 -8.24
N TRP A 80 14.15 -6.87 -8.34
CA TRP A 80 15.03 -6.50 -9.45
C TRP A 80 16.29 -7.39 -9.52
N ASN A 81 16.90 -7.70 -8.39
CA ASN A 81 18.00 -8.66 -8.30
C ASN A 81 17.59 -10.07 -8.78
N SER A 82 16.37 -10.52 -8.47
CA SER A 82 15.84 -11.81 -8.92
C SER A 82 15.58 -11.80 -10.44
N VAL A 83 15.05 -10.70 -10.96
CA VAL A 83 14.88 -10.47 -12.41
C VAL A 83 16.21 -10.59 -13.14
N LEU A 84 17.27 -9.95 -12.64
CA LEU A 84 18.60 -10.00 -13.26
C LEU A 84 19.25 -11.39 -13.18
N GLY A 85 19.06 -12.10 -12.06
CA GLY A 85 19.71 -13.40 -11.85
C GLY A 85 19.00 -14.57 -12.53
N SER A 86 17.66 -14.56 -12.55
CA SER A 86 16.85 -15.73 -12.93
C SER A 86 15.77 -15.43 -13.96
N GLY A 87 15.56 -14.16 -14.33
CA GLY A 87 14.52 -13.75 -15.27
C GLY A 87 13.12 -13.62 -14.65
N PHE A 88 12.15 -13.21 -15.47
CA PHE A 88 10.77 -12.90 -15.03
C PHE A 88 9.95 -14.13 -14.69
N ASP A 89 10.16 -15.22 -15.44
CA ASP A 89 9.35 -16.43 -15.32
C ASP A 89 9.74 -17.30 -14.12
N ASP A 90 10.89 -17.02 -13.52
CA ASP A 90 11.37 -17.74 -12.35
C ASP A 90 10.35 -17.67 -11.19
N PRO A 91 10.04 -18.81 -10.53
CA PRO A 91 9.11 -18.82 -9.41
C PRO A 91 9.50 -17.90 -8.25
N ALA A 92 10.80 -17.68 -7.99
CA ALA A 92 11.28 -16.77 -6.95
C ALA A 92 11.03 -15.32 -7.34
N THR A 93 11.31 -14.93 -8.59
CA THR A 93 10.99 -13.59 -9.12
C THR A 93 9.50 -13.28 -8.99
N ARG A 94 8.62 -14.21 -9.40
CA ARG A 94 7.16 -14.07 -9.26
C ARG A 94 6.66 -14.05 -7.80
N ARG A 95 7.41 -14.63 -6.87
CA ARG A 95 7.12 -14.52 -5.42
C ARG A 95 7.57 -13.17 -4.88
N ALA A 96 8.73 -12.65 -5.31
CA ALA A 96 9.22 -11.33 -4.94
C ALA A 96 8.27 -10.22 -5.44
N GLU A 97 7.84 -10.30 -6.69
CA GLU A 97 6.86 -9.37 -7.28
C GLU A 97 5.55 -9.32 -6.47
N ARG A 98 5.00 -10.49 -6.12
CA ARG A 98 3.77 -10.56 -5.31
C ARG A 98 3.94 -9.97 -3.91
N ARG A 99 5.10 -10.16 -3.28
CA ARG A 99 5.39 -9.56 -1.96
C ARG A 99 5.48 -8.05 -2.07
N LEU A 100 6.21 -7.55 -3.06
CA LEU A 100 6.34 -6.12 -3.33
C LEU A 100 4.97 -5.46 -3.58
N ALA A 101 4.13 -6.09 -4.39
CA ALA A 101 2.78 -5.59 -4.67
C ALA A 101 1.93 -5.46 -3.39
N ARG A 102 1.98 -6.45 -2.49
CA ARG A 102 1.27 -6.38 -1.20
C ARG A 102 1.81 -5.31 -0.27
N ILE A 103 3.13 -5.14 -0.21
CA ILE A 103 3.77 -4.09 0.58
C ILE A 103 3.35 -2.70 0.08
N ARG A 104 3.36 -2.48 -1.24
CA ARG A 104 2.87 -1.22 -1.83
C ARG A 104 1.41 -0.96 -1.50
N GLN A 105 0.57 -1.97 -1.61
CA GLN A 105 -0.85 -1.86 -1.26
C GLN A 105 -1.01 -1.44 0.20
N ARG A 106 -0.32 -2.12 1.13
CA ARG A 106 -0.37 -1.77 2.55
C ARG A 106 0.24 -0.39 2.83
N GLY A 107 1.28 0.01 2.12
CA GLY A 107 1.87 1.35 2.20
C GLY A 107 0.86 2.45 1.88
N VAL A 108 0.07 2.27 0.80
CA VAL A 108 -1.01 3.21 0.45
C VAL A 108 -2.08 3.27 1.53
N GLU A 109 -2.47 2.12 2.08
CA GLU A 109 -3.48 2.06 3.14
C GLU A 109 -3.01 2.71 4.45
N ALA A 110 -1.77 2.42 4.87
CA ALA A 110 -1.16 3.04 6.05
C ALA A 110 -1.12 4.56 5.91
N ARG A 111 -0.69 5.08 4.75
CA ARG A 111 -0.69 6.52 4.47
C ARG A 111 -2.09 7.13 4.60
N LEU A 112 -3.11 6.52 4.00
CA LEU A 112 -4.48 7.03 4.07
C LEU A 112 -5.00 7.08 5.51
N ILE A 113 -4.66 6.07 6.33
CA ILE A 113 -5.04 6.01 7.74
C ILE A 113 -4.32 7.09 8.55
N VAL A 114 -3.01 7.26 8.35
CA VAL A 114 -2.20 8.28 9.02
C VAL A 114 -2.68 9.69 8.65
N GLU A 115 -2.94 9.95 7.37
CA GLU A 115 -3.51 11.21 6.89
C GLU A 115 -4.86 11.49 7.56
N ALA A 116 -5.79 10.52 7.54
CA ALA A 116 -7.10 10.66 8.15
C ALA A 116 -7.04 10.99 9.65
N ARG A 117 -6.07 10.43 10.37
CA ARG A 117 -5.89 10.62 11.81
C ARG A 117 -5.28 11.95 12.21
N ALA A 118 -4.40 12.51 11.38
CA ALA A 118 -3.75 13.78 11.66
C ALA A 118 -4.73 14.97 11.66
N GLY A 119 -6.05 14.75 11.49
CA GLY A 119 -7.02 15.81 11.26
C GLY A 119 -6.83 16.51 9.91
N LEU A 120 -5.82 16.07 9.14
CA LEU A 120 -5.65 16.33 7.73
C LEU A 120 -6.69 15.49 7.00
N SER A 121 -7.95 15.90 7.14
CA SER A 121 -9.03 15.39 6.32
C SER A 121 -8.53 15.22 4.89
N ALA A 122 -8.79 14.07 4.28
CA ALA A 122 -8.54 13.83 2.85
C ALA A 122 -9.24 14.89 1.95
N ASP A 123 -10.10 15.74 2.54
CA ASP A 123 -10.64 16.94 1.93
C ASP A 123 -9.56 18.02 1.75
N ARG A 124 -9.12 18.18 0.50
CA ARG A 124 -8.19 19.24 0.08
C ARG A 124 -8.66 20.64 0.48
N ALA A 125 -9.97 20.85 0.63
CA ALA A 125 -10.50 22.12 1.07
C ALA A 125 -10.08 22.44 2.52
N THR A 126 -10.09 21.44 3.41
CA THR A 126 -9.64 21.58 4.80
C THR A 126 -8.16 21.93 4.88
N ALA A 127 -7.32 21.24 4.10
CA ALA A 127 -5.88 21.53 4.05
C ALA A 127 -5.59 22.92 3.46
N SER A 128 -6.31 23.33 2.42
CA SER A 128 -6.18 24.66 1.83
C SER A 128 -6.60 25.76 2.79
N ALA A 129 -7.73 25.57 3.49
CA ALA A 129 -8.24 26.53 4.47
C ALA A 129 -7.25 26.74 5.62
N LEU A 130 -6.67 25.65 6.12
CA LEU A 130 -5.68 25.68 7.18
C LEU A 130 -4.38 26.36 6.75
N ALA A 131 -3.90 26.10 5.52
CA ALA A 131 -2.74 26.78 4.97
C ALA A 131 -2.96 28.30 4.84
N THR A 132 -4.14 28.72 4.40
CA THR A 132 -4.50 30.14 4.36
C THR A 132 -4.58 30.73 5.77
N LEU A 133 -5.21 30.03 6.72
CA LEU A 133 -5.32 30.49 8.10
C LEU A 133 -3.94 30.63 8.78
N MET A 134 -3.02 29.70 8.53
CA MET A 134 -1.64 29.78 9.02
C MET A 134 -0.87 30.96 8.40
N ALA A 135 -1.13 31.27 7.12
CA ALA A 135 -0.53 32.43 6.46
C ALA A 135 -1.09 33.75 7.02
N ASP A 136 -2.40 33.82 7.25
CA ASP A 136 -3.10 34.99 7.80
C ASP A 136 -2.69 35.27 9.25
N HIS A 137 -2.37 34.22 10.03
CA HIS A 137 -2.06 34.30 11.47
C HIS A 137 -0.62 33.88 11.82
N ARG A 138 0.34 34.20 10.93
CA ARG A 138 1.74 33.78 11.08
C ARG A 138 2.38 34.23 12.40
N GLU A 139 2.03 35.41 12.90
CA GLU A 139 2.55 35.97 14.17
C GLU A 139 2.04 35.19 15.40
N GLU A 140 0.85 34.61 15.34
CA GLU A 140 0.31 33.75 16.41
C GLU A 140 0.97 32.35 16.40
N ALA A 141 1.48 31.94 15.24
CA ALA A 141 2.12 30.65 15.05
C ALA A 141 3.59 30.64 15.53
N GLU A 142 4.29 31.76 15.38
CA GLU A 142 5.73 31.90 15.65
C GLU A 142 6.15 31.50 17.09
N PRO A 143 5.42 31.85 18.17
CA PRO A 143 5.77 31.46 19.54
C PRO A 143 5.61 29.96 19.81
N LEU A 144 4.71 29.27 19.08
CA LEU A 144 4.43 27.85 19.26
C LEU A 144 5.45 26.96 18.53
N PHE A 145 6.19 27.51 17.57
CA PHE A 145 7.25 26.83 16.81
C PHE A 145 8.63 26.87 17.45
N HIS A 146 8.76 27.34 18.69
CA HIS A 146 10.06 27.48 19.35
C HIS A 146 10.22 26.53 20.54
N PRO A 147 10.45 25.22 20.30
CA PRO A 147 11.12 24.40 21.31
C PRO A 147 12.46 25.06 21.66
N LYS A 148 12.90 24.90 22.92
CA LYS A 148 14.20 25.40 23.39
C LYS A 148 15.29 24.97 22.42
N ARG A 149 15.90 25.94 21.72
CA ARG A 149 17.02 25.70 20.81
C ARG A 149 18.21 25.25 21.65
N ASN A 150 18.77 24.08 21.34
CA ASN A 150 20.08 23.68 21.84
C ASN A 150 21.18 24.20 20.89
N ASP A 151 22.43 24.18 21.35
CA ASP A 151 23.58 24.68 20.59
C ASP A 151 23.75 23.96 19.24
N ASP A 152 23.37 22.68 19.19
CA ASP A 152 23.39 21.88 17.96
C ASP A 152 22.40 22.40 16.91
N VAL A 153 21.16 22.69 17.30
CA VAL A 153 20.15 23.26 16.39
C VAL A 153 20.58 24.64 15.91
N ALA A 154 21.14 25.47 16.80
CA ALA A 154 21.67 26.78 16.43
C ALA A 154 22.81 26.67 15.40
N ARG A 155 23.75 25.73 15.61
CA ARG A 155 24.83 25.43 14.66
C ARG A 155 24.31 24.94 13.31
N LEU A 156 23.30 24.07 13.30
CA LEU A 156 22.73 23.52 12.06
C LEU A 156 21.95 24.56 11.25
N LEU A 157 21.29 25.51 11.93
CA LEU A 157 20.59 26.62 11.27
C LEU A 157 21.57 27.57 10.55
N THR A 158 22.75 27.80 11.13
CA THR A 158 23.77 28.70 10.56
C THR A 158 24.74 28.00 9.60
N MET A 159 24.70 26.67 9.52
CA MET A 159 25.52 25.89 8.60
C MET A 159 25.28 26.31 7.14
N GLY A 160 26.30 26.25 6.29
CA GLY A 160 26.15 26.51 4.84
C GLY A 160 25.27 25.43 4.17
N ALA A 161 24.55 25.79 3.10
CA ALA A 161 23.63 24.86 2.42
C ALA A 161 24.31 23.58 1.90
N VAL A 162 25.55 23.70 1.39
CA VAL A 162 26.34 22.56 0.89
C VAL A 162 26.70 21.61 2.02
N ALA A 163 27.32 22.14 3.10
CA ALA A 163 27.71 21.34 4.26
C ALA A 163 26.50 20.70 4.96
N PHE A 164 25.37 21.40 5.04
CA PHE A 164 24.14 20.85 5.60
C PHE A 164 23.59 19.71 4.75
N ARG A 165 23.60 19.86 3.42
CA ARG A 165 23.19 18.78 2.51
C ARG A 165 24.12 17.56 2.61
N GLU A 166 25.43 17.77 2.75
CA GLU A 166 26.39 16.68 2.98
C GLU A 166 26.12 15.96 4.31
N LEU A 167 25.86 16.70 5.38
CA LEU A 167 25.46 16.14 6.68
C LEU A 167 24.20 15.28 6.55
N VAL A 168 23.16 15.80 5.88
CA VAL A 168 21.92 15.05 5.64
C VAL A 168 22.20 13.80 4.79
N GLY A 169 23.04 13.91 3.76
CA GLY A 169 23.45 12.77 2.94
C GLY A 169 24.17 11.68 3.72
N ASN A 170 24.99 12.04 4.70
CA ASN A 170 25.66 11.10 5.60
C ASN A 170 24.67 10.50 6.60
N ASP A 171 23.76 11.30 7.18
CA ASP A 171 22.71 10.81 8.09
C ASP A 171 21.82 9.74 7.43
N ILE A 172 21.49 9.91 6.14
CA ILE A 172 20.74 8.93 5.35
C ILE A 172 21.52 7.62 5.15
N LYS A 173 22.84 7.70 4.95
CA LYS A 173 23.70 6.53 4.74
C LYS A 173 23.93 5.75 6.04
N ASP A 174 24.16 6.46 7.13
CA ASP A 174 24.56 5.90 8.42
C ASP A 174 23.37 5.59 9.36
N SER A 175 22.14 5.66 8.84
CA SER A 175 20.90 5.34 9.56
C SER A 175 20.56 6.28 10.74
N GLY A 176 20.64 7.61 10.53
CA GLY A 176 19.90 8.56 11.37
C GLY A 176 20.61 9.05 12.65
N VAL A 177 21.95 9.10 12.65
CA VAL A 177 22.78 9.48 13.80
C VAL A 177 22.51 10.91 14.30
N CYS A 178 22.10 11.84 13.43
CA CYS A 178 21.91 13.25 13.80
C CYS A 178 20.46 13.52 14.25
N HIS A 179 20.16 13.24 15.52
CA HIS A 179 18.83 13.52 16.10
C HIS A 179 18.40 14.99 15.96
N ALA A 180 19.35 15.94 15.94
CA ALA A 180 19.04 17.36 15.80
C ALA A 180 18.36 17.71 14.47
N LEU A 181 18.57 16.95 13.37
CA LEU A 181 17.88 17.18 12.09
C LEU A 181 16.36 17.07 12.18
N ARG A 182 15.86 16.30 13.16
CA ARG A 182 14.43 16.05 13.40
C ARG A 182 13.77 17.16 14.22
N HIS A 183 14.53 18.19 14.61
CA HIS A 183 14.00 19.31 15.37
C HIS A 183 13.05 20.16 14.50
N PRO A 184 11.89 20.61 15.04
CA PRO A 184 10.89 21.39 14.28
C PRO A 184 11.47 22.58 13.50
N ALA A 185 12.39 23.33 14.12
CA ALA A 185 13.05 24.48 13.48
C ALA A 185 13.91 24.13 12.24
N LEU A 186 14.27 22.86 12.05
CA LEU A 186 15.11 22.41 10.94
C LEU A 186 14.32 21.66 9.85
N LEU A 187 13.04 21.34 10.07
CA LEU A 187 12.27 20.47 9.17
C LEU A 187 12.21 21.00 7.73
N SER A 188 11.92 22.29 7.52
CA SER A 188 11.90 22.88 6.17
C SER A 188 13.25 22.76 5.47
N ARG A 189 14.33 23.07 6.18
CA ARG A 189 15.70 23.01 5.64
C ARG A 189 16.12 21.55 5.37
N TRP A 190 15.72 20.63 6.23
CA TRP A 190 15.95 19.20 6.06
C TRP A 190 15.21 18.67 4.83
N TYR A 191 13.95 19.04 4.63
CA TYR A 191 13.18 18.69 3.44
C TYR A 191 13.83 19.19 2.15
N GLU A 192 14.28 20.45 2.10
CA GLU A 192 14.98 21.00 0.94
C GLU A 192 16.25 20.21 0.61
N ALA A 193 17.04 19.84 1.63
CA ALA A 193 18.21 19.01 1.47
C ALA A 193 17.85 17.61 0.96
N LEU A 194 16.82 16.97 1.52
CA LEU A 194 16.32 15.66 1.08
C LEU A 194 15.85 15.68 -0.38
N VAL A 195 15.10 16.72 -0.78
CA VAL A 195 14.64 16.89 -2.17
C VAL A 195 15.82 17.11 -3.11
N ALA A 196 16.81 17.91 -2.74
CA ALA A 196 18.01 18.12 -3.54
C ALA A 196 18.81 16.82 -3.73
N ILE A 197 19.03 16.08 -2.64
CA ILE A 197 19.73 14.78 -2.66
C ILE A 197 18.96 13.76 -3.51
N GLY A 198 17.65 13.65 -3.30
CA GLY A 198 16.77 12.77 -4.07
C GLY A 198 16.79 13.12 -5.55
N THR A 199 16.74 14.42 -5.89
CA THR A 199 16.81 14.91 -7.28
C THR A 199 18.11 14.50 -7.96
N MET A 200 19.25 14.67 -7.28
CA MET A 200 20.56 14.23 -7.80
C MET A 200 20.58 12.71 -8.04
N ALA A 201 20.19 11.91 -7.05
CA ALA A 201 20.17 10.46 -7.16
C ALA A 201 19.20 9.94 -8.24
N PHE A 202 18.04 10.58 -8.40
CA PHE A 202 17.03 10.22 -9.41
C PHE A 202 17.51 10.56 -10.82
N THR A 203 18.17 11.71 -10.99
CA THR A 203 18.77 12.12 -12.26
C THR A 203 19.92 11.19 -12.65
N GLU A 204 20.72 10.77 -11.67
CA GLU A 204 21.82 9.83 -11.86
C GLU A 204 21.39 8.43 -12.32
N ILE A 205 20.13 8.03 -12.11
CA ILE A 205 19.55 6.79 -12.67
C ILE A 205 18.81 7.02 -13.99
N GLY A 206 18.96 8.20 -14.59
CA GLY A 206 18.38 8.55 -15.89
C GLY A 206 16.89 8.85 -15.83
N LEU A 207 16.34 9.19 -14.65
CA LEU A 207 14.95 9.61 -14.51
C LEU A 207 14.83 11.12 -14.41
N GLU A 208 13.89 11.67 -15.17
CA GLU A 208 13.51 13.07 -15.07
C GLU A 208 12.78 13.35 -13.75
N VAL A 209 13.17 14.45 -13.09
CA VAL A 209 12.56 14.91 -11.86
C VAL A 209 11.43 15.86 -12.19
N THR A 210 10.20 15.44 -11.91
CA THR A 210 9.00 16.28 -12.04
C THR A 210 8.38 16.51 -10.66
N PRO A 211 7.51 17.52 -10.48
CA PRO A 211 6.78 17.71 -9.23
C PRO A 211 5.99 16.47 -8.79
N ALA A 212 5.51 15.67 -9.74
CA ALA A 212 4.85 14.40 -9.44
C ALA A 212 5.82 13.35 -8.85
N ARG A 213 7.09 13.35 -9.25
CA ARG A 213 8.12 12.45 -8.69
C ARG A 213 8.51 12.83 -7.28
N VAL A 214 8.63 14.13 -7.01
CA VAL A 214 8.87 14.64 -5.65
C VAL A 214 7.70 14.26 -4.73
N ARG A 215 6.45 14.47 -5.18
CA ARG A 215 5.25 14.03 -4.44
C ARG A 215 5.17 12.52 -4.21
N ASN A 216 5.71 11.73 -5.15
CA ASN A 216 5.84 10.28 -5.02
C ASN A 216 7.15 9.88 -4.32
N LEU A 217 7.79 10.81 -3.63
CA LEU A 217 8.98 10.62 -2.81
C LEU A 217 10.17 10.02 -3.58
N PHE A 218 10.29 10.24 -4.88
CA PHE A 218 11.31 9.59 -5.72
C PHE A 218 11.18 8.05 -5.79
N ALA A 219 9.95 7.52 -5.72
CA ALA A 219 9.71 6.10 -6.03
C ALA A 219 10.10 5.78 -7.49
N VAL A 220 10.96 4.77 -7.65
CA VAL A 220 11.45 4.31 -8.97
C VAL A 220 10.39 3.41 -9.62
N PRO A 221 9.95 3.69 -10.86
CA PRO A 221 8.99 2.83 -11.56
C PRO A 221 9.59 1.49 -11.96
N ASP A 222 8.84 0.41 -11.79
CA ASP A 222 9.24 -0.91 -12.26
C ASP A 222 9.53 -0.96 -13.78
N PRO A 223 8.77 -0.29 -14.67
CA PRO A 223 9.12 -0.24 -16.10
C PRO A 223 10.51 0.33 -16.37
N HIS A 224 10.96 1.29 -15.55
CA HIS A 224 12.30 1.87 -15.69
C HIS A 224 13.39 0.87 -15.31
N LEU A 225 13.18 0.11 -14.23
CA LEU A 225 14.09 -0.97 -13.81
C LEU A 225 14.17 -2.09 -14.85
N ILE A 226 13.04 -2.39 -15.51
CA ILE A 226 12.95 -3.37 -16.59
C ILE A 226 13.76 -2.92 -17.81
N GLN A 227 13.74 -1.64 -18.15
CA GLN A 227 14.53 -1.09 -19.25
C GLN A 227 16.03 -1.08 -18.90
N ALA A 228 16.37 -0.55 -17.73
CA ALA A 228 17.75 -0.39 -17.27
C ALA A 228 18.52 -1.70 -17.06
N ARG A 229 17.83 -2.85 -16.99
CA ARG A 229 18.44 -4.17 -16.78
C ARG A 229 19.48 -4.55 -17.85
N HIS A 230 19.42 -3.92 -19.03
CA HIS A 230 20.31 -4.20 -20.15
C HIS A 230 21.54 -3.29 -20.21
N ASP A 231 21.49 -2.13 -19.57
CA ASP A 231 22.39 -1.01 -19.89
C ASP A 231 23.39 -0.68 -18.77
N THR A 232 23.27 -1.28 -17.59
CA THR A 232 24.11 -0.88 -16.44
C THR A 232 24.42 -2.06 -15.50
N PRO A 233 25.64 -2.11 -14.91
CA PRO A 233 26.00 -3.12 -13.92
C PRO A 233 25.08 -3.16 -12.71
N ARG A 234 24.84 -4.38 -12.20
CA ARG A 234 23.93 -4.66 -11.10
C ARG A 234 24.28 -3.90 -9.82
N GLU A 235 25.57 -3.86 -9.49
CA GLU A 235 26.10 -3.29 -8.25
C GLU A 235 25.85 -1.78 -8.18
N ARG A 236 25.98 -1.09 -9.32
CA ARG A 236 25.78 0.35 -9.41
C ARG A 236 24.34 0.76 -9.15
N TRP A 237 23.39 -0.01 -9.67
CA TRP A 237 21.96 0.23 -9.44
C TRP A 237 21.52 -0.18 -8.04
N ALA A 238 22.05 -1.30 -7.51
CA ALA A 238 21.72 -1.74 -6.16
C ALA A 238 22.00 -0.64 -5.12
N SER A 239 23.19 -0.05 -5.15
CA SER A 239 23.56 1.04 -4.23
C SER A 239 22.67 2.28 -4.39
N LYS A 240 22.33 2.65 -5.63
CA LYS A 240 21.46 3.81 -5.91
C LYS A 240 20.01 3.59 -5.46
N LEU A 241 19.47 2.39 -5.67
CA LEU A 241 18.12 2.04 -5.22
C LEU A 241 18.03 1.94 -3.70
N THR A 242 19.05 1.38 -3.04
CA THR A 242 19.17 1.39 -1.58
C THR A 242 19.19 2.82 -1.06
N PHE A 243 20.03 3.68 -1.63
CA PHE A 243 20.11 5.08 -1.23
C PHE A 243 18.77 5.83 -1.40
N LEU A 244 18.11 5.69 -2.56
CA LEU A 244 16.77 6.27 -2.80
C LEU A 244 15.72 5.73 -1.82
N THR A 245 15.84 4.48 -1.37
CA THR A 245 14.96 3.91 -0.33
C THR A 245 15.13 4.63 0.99
N HIS A 246 16.36 4.96 1.39
CA HIS A 246 16.61 5.71 2.61
C HIS A 246 16.16 7.17 2.50
N VAL A 247 16.36 7.82 1.34
CA VAL A 247 15.81 9.16 1.06
C VAL A 247 14.28 9.16 1.19
N ARG A 248 13.61 8.15 0.61
CA ARG A 248 12.16 7.95 0.71
C ARG A 248 11.69 7.85 2.15
N ALA A 249 12.35 7.01 2.94
CA ALA A 249 12.02 6.85 4.35
C ALA A 249 12.22 8.14 5.15
N ALA A 250 13.31 8.88 4.89
CA ALA A 250 13.56 10.17 5.52
C ALA A 250 12.50 11.24 5.14
N LEU A 251 12.00 11.23 3.90
CA LEU A 251 10.89 12.10 3.50
C LEU A 251 9.58 11.75 4.21
N VAL A 252 9.27 10.45 4.36
CA VAL A 252 8.10 10.01 5.17
C VAL A 252 8.26 10.41 6.64
N GLU A 253 9.47 10.25 7.20
CA GLU A 253 9.79 10.68 8.55
C GLU A 253 9.61 12.20 8.71
N HIS A 254 10.10 13.00 7.75
CA HIS A 254 9.87 14.43 7.70
C HIS A 254 8.38 14.75 7.72
N ASP A 255 7.59 14.15 6.83
CA ASP A 255 6.15 14.43 6.74
C ASP A 255 5.44 14.11 8.07
N ARG A 256 5.82 13.01 8.72
CA ARG A 256 5.34 12.67 10.06
C ARG A 256 5.71 13.72 11.10
N LEU A 257 6.96 14.15 11.14
CA LEU A 257 7.45 15.12 12.13
C LEU A 257 6.81 16.50 11.91
N SER A 258 6.63 16.91 10.67
CA SER A 258 5.92 18.15 10.31
C SER A 258 4.46 18.10 10.77
N ARG A 259 3.76 16.99 10.52
CA ARG A 259 2.38 16.79 11.03
C ARG A 259 2.31 16.91 12.56
N ARG A 260 3.27 16.34 13.29
CA ARG A 260 3.32 16.42 14.76
C ARG A 260 3.66 17.82 15.26
N ALA A 261 4.55 18.53 14.57
CA ALA A 261 4.91 19.91 14.91
C ALA A 261 3.75 20.88 14.65
N ASP A 262 2.99 20.65 13.57
CA ASP A 262 1.89 21.52 13.16
C ASP A 262 0.58 21.22 13.89
N ALA A 263 0.35 19.99 14.37
CA ALA A 263 -0.91 19.60 15.01
C ALA A 263 -1.36 20.50 16.20
N PRO A 264 -0.48 20.91 17.14
CA PRO A 264 -0.87 21.84 18.20
C PRO A 264 -1.28 23.21 17.66
N LEU A 265 -0.58 23.71 16.65
CA LEU A 265 -0.91 24.97 15.99
C LEU A 265 -2.23 24.88 15.24
N HIS A 266 -2.45 23.79 14.51
CA HIS A 266 -3.70 23.54 13.80
C HIS A 266 -4.89 23.59 14.76
N ARG A 267 -4.80 22.90 15.90
CA ARG A 267 -5.83 22.94 16.95
C ARG A 267 -6.01 24.36 17.50
N HIS A 268 -4.91 25.05 17.83
CA HIS A 268 -4.97 26.42 18.34
C HIS A 268 -5.67 27.39 17.38
N LEU A 269 -5.31 27.37 16.10
CA LEU A 269 -5.88 28.27 15.09
C LEU A 269 -7.35 27.95 14.81
N VAL A 270 -7.72 26.66 14.73
CA VAL A 270 -9.11 26.25 14.53
C VAL A 270 -9.98 26.64 15.73
N ASP A 271 -9.50 26.45 16.95
CA ASP A 271 -10.23 26.79 18.17
C ASP A 271 -10.39 28.31 18.35
N ARG A 272 -9.38 29.09 17.95
CA ARG A 272 -9.36 30.54 18.11
C ARG A 272 -10.08 31.28 16.99
N HIS A 273 -10.07 30.73 15.77
CA HIS A 273 -10.67 31.34 14.58
C HIS A 273 -11.72 30.42 13.92
N PRO A 274 -12.71 29.87 14.65
CA PRO A 274 -13.59 28.81 14.15
C PRO A 274 -14.49 29.28 12.99
N VAL A 275 -14.96 30.53 13.05
CA VAL A 275 -15.80 31.13 12.00
C VAL A 275 -15.00 31.32 10.72
N ARG A 276 -13.80 31.92 10.84
CA ARG A 276 -12.91 32.17 9.69
C ARG A 276 -12.46 30.87 9.04
N TYR A 277 -12.13 29.87 9.85
CA TYR A 277 -11.79 28.54 9.36
C TYR A 277 -12.95 27.90 8.59
N ALA A 278 -14.18 27.96 9.11
CA ALA A 278 -15.36 27.44 8.41
C ALA A 278 -15.60 28.16 7.07
N GLU A 279 -15.46 29.48 7.02
CA GLU A 279 -15.54 30.26 5.77
C GLU A 279 -14.50 29.82 4.75
N LEU A 280 -13.24 29.69 5.16
CA LEU A 280 -12.14 29.26 4.30
C LEU A 280 -12.35 27.84 3.79
N VAL A 281 -12.91 26.93 4.61
CA VAL A 281 -13.27 25.57 4.17
C VAL A 281 -14.35 25.63 3.09
N GLU A 282 -15.41 26.41 3.26
CA GLU A 282 -16.46 26.55 2.26
C GLU A 282 -15.95 27.21 0.96
N GLN A 283 -15.11 28.24 1.06
CA GLN A 283 -14.46 28.86 -0.10
C GLN A 283 -13.55 27.86 -0.83
N ALA A 284 -12.73 27.12 -0.08
CA ALA A 284 -11.85 26.12 -0.65
C ALA A 284 -12.63 24.95 -1.26
N ARG A 285 -13.79 24.60 -0.71
CA ARG A 285 -14.71 23.62 -1.31
C ARG A 285 -15.21 24.09 -2.65
N GLN A 286 -15.49 25.38 -2.83
CA GLN A 286 -15.95 25.93 -4.11
C GLN A 286 -14.87 25.94 -5.21
N ASP A 287 -13.58 25.70 -4.90
CA ASP A 287 -12.53 25.57 -5.91
C ASP A 287 -12.61 24.21 -6.64
N PRO A 288 -12.81 24.19 -7.98
CA PRO A 288 -12.80 22.97 -8.79
C PRO A 288 -11.56 22.09 -8.63
N ARG A 289 -10.43 22.67 -8.20
CA ARG A 289 -9.16 21.95 -7.93
C ARG A 289 -9.21 21.14 -6.63
N ASN A 290 -10.05 21.55 -5.69
CA ASN A 290 -10.24 20.91 -4.38
C ASN A 290 -11.40 19.89 -4.39
N HIS A 291 -12.35 20.02 -5.33
CA HIS A 291 -13.40 19.02 -5.60
C HIS A 291 -12.92 17.67 -6.10
N ARG A 292 -11.63 17.51 -6.38
CA ARG A 292 -11.06 16.19 -6.67
C ARG A 292 -10.59 15.60 -5.35
N PRO A 293 -11.38 14.73 -4.68
CA PRO A 293 -10.82 13.93 -3.61
C PRO A 293 -9.54 13.27 -4.15
N PRO A 294 -8.49 13.06 -3.32
CA PRO A 294 -7.44 12.12 -3.70
C PRO A 294 -8.17 10.88 -4.21
N PRO A 295 -7.79 10.31 -5.36
CA PRO A 295 -8.50 9.16 -5.89
C PRO A 295 -8.49 8.12 -4.79
N ARG A 296 -9.62 7.96 -4.09
CA ARG A 296 -9.82 6.83 -3.21
C ARG A 296 -9.45 5.65 -4.08
N PRO A 297 -8.62 4.67 -3.62
CA PRO A 297 -8.67 3.38 -4.27
C PRO A 297 -10.16 3.05 -4.30
N PRO A 298 -10.80 3.07 -5.48
CA PRO A 298 -12.23 3.27 -5.52
C PRO A 298 -12.83 2.09 -4.78
N HIS A 299 -13.57 2.38 -3.70
CA HIS A 299 -14.33 1.37 -2.99
C HIS A 299 -15.15 0.67 -4.07
N PRO A 300 -14.89 -0.61 -4.35
CA PRO A 300 -15.45 -1.23 -5.52
C PRO A 300 -16.85 -1.68 -5.11
N SER A 301 -17.76 -0.70 -4.98
CA SER A 301 -19.17 -0.92 -4.64
C SER A 301 -19.86 -1.92 -5.57
N VAL A 302 -19.26 -2.14 -6.74
CA VAL A 302 -19.57 -3.24 -7.67
C VAL A 302 -19.51 -4.63 -7.02
N PHE A 303 -18.89 -4.77 -5.86
CA PHE A 303 -18.82 -6.04 -5.14
C PHE A 303 -19.47 -6.02 -3.76
N ASP A 304 -20.00 -4.90 -3.26
CA ASP A 304 -20.58 -4.84 -1.90
C ASP A 304 -21.69 -5.89 -1.75
N GLY A 305 -22.66 -5.89 -2.67
CA GLY A 305 -23.70 -6.92 -2.71
C GLY A 305 -23.19 -8.34 -2.95
N HIS A 306 -21.99 -8.52 -3.52
CA HIS A 306 -21.37 -9.83 -3.68
C HIS A 306 -20.71 -10.33 -2.39
N ALA A 307 -20.05 -9.42 -1.66
CA ALA A 307 -19.42 -9.73 -0.38
C ALA A 307 -20.46 -9.97 0.71
N ASP A 308 -21.53 -9.18 0.73
CA ASP A 308 -22.59 -9.30 1.72
C ASP A 308 -23.31 -10.64 1.60
N VAL A 309 -23.67 -11.06 0.37
CA VAL A 309 -24.22 -12.39 0.11
C VAL A 309 -23.27 -13.49 0.62
N LEU A 310 -21.98 -13.40 0.34
CA LEU A 310 -21.04 -14.43 0.79
C LEU A 310 -20.90 -14.46 2.33
N ARG A 311 -20.88 -13.29 2.99
CA ARG A 311 -20.84 -13.18 4.45
C ARG A 311 -22.11 -13.75 5.10
N GLU A 312 -23.29 -13.45 4.54
CA GLU A 312 -24.58 -14.00 4.99
C GLU A 312 -24.58 -15.54 4.97
N HIS A 313 -23.87 -16.14 4.01
CA HIS A 313 -23.72 -17.59 3.90
C HIS A 313 -22.48 -18.15 4.62
N GLY A 314 -21.91 -17.40 5.57
CA GLY A 314 -20.83 -17.89 6.42
C GLY A 314 -19.47 -17.96 5.73
N TRP A 315 -19.20 -17.10 4.75
CA TRP A 315 -17.89 -16.94 4.15
C TRP A 315 -17.16 -15.72 4.72
N ASP A 316 -15.86 -15.88 4.97
CA ASP A 316 -14.95 -14.77 5.21
C ASP A 316 -14.51 -14.20 3.86
N VAL A 317 -14.47 -12.89 3.77
CA VAL A 317 -14.30 -12.16 2.51
C VAL A 317 -13.24 -11.09 2.68
N ARG A 318 -12.25 -11.08 1.78
CA ARG A 318 -11.20 -10.06 1.73
C ARG A 318 -11.12 -9.39 0.37
N TRP A 319 -10.83 -8.10 0.41
CA TRP A 319 -10.59 -7.27 -0.75
C TRP A 319 -9.11 -7.10 -0.98
N ILE A 320 -8.70 -7.14 -2.24
CA ILE A 320 -7.33 -6.88 -2.62
C ILE A 320 -7.31 -5.95 -3.84
N PHE A 321 -6.50 -4.91 -3.80
CA PHE A 321 -6.36 -3.90 -4.85
C PHE A 321 -4.88 -3.73 -5.20
N ASP A 322 -4.55 -3.80 -6.50
CA ASP A 322 -3.17 -3.66 -6.99
C ASP A 322 -2.90 -2.35 -7.76
N GLY A 323 -3.85 -1.40 -7.75
CA GLY A 323 -3.76 -0.15 -8.53
C GLY A 323 -4.47 -0.20 -9.88
N HIS A 324 -4.66 -1.38 -10.46
CA HIS A 324 -5.26 -1.57 -11.78
C HIS A 324 -6.42 -2.58 -11.79
N ARG A 325 -6.44 -3.47 -10.80
CA ARG A 325 -7.37 -4.57 -10.62
C ARG A 325 -7.83 -4.59 -9.17
N VAL A 326 -9.08 -4.99 -8.99
CA VAL A 326 -9.62 -5.37 -7.69
C VAL A 326 -9.93 -6.86 -7.76
N TRP A 327 -9.69 -7.58 -6.67
CA TRP A 327 -10.32 -8.87 -6.49
C TRP A 327 -10.91 -9.09 -5.10
N LEU A 328 -12.01 -9.83 -5.09
CA LEU A 328 -12.71 -10.38 -3.94
C LEU A 328 -12.21 -11.80 -3.71
N ASP A 329 -11.63 -12.05 -2.55
CA ASP A 329 -11.09 -13.33 -2.12
C ASP A 329 -11.92 -13.87 -0.95
N ALA A 330 -12.68 -14.95 -1.15
CA ALA A 330 -13.59 -15.48 -0.15
C ALA A 330 -13.37 -16.97 0.12
N TRP A 331 -13.59 -17.39 1.36
CA TRP A 331 -13.56 -18.79 1.78
C TRP A 331 -14.58 -19.03 2.90
N PRO A 332 -15.13 -20.25 3.04
CA PRO A 332 -16.06 -20.54 4.11
C PRO A 332 -15.36 -20.43 5.48
N ILE A 333 -16.06 -19.80 6.42
CA ILE A 333 -15.71 -19.82 7.84
C ILE A 333 -15.92 -21.27 8.29
N GLY A 334 -14.83 -21.98 8.60
CA GLY A 334 -14.95 -23.36 9.02
C GLY A 334 -15.79 -23.46 10.28
N GLU A 335 -16.70 -24.44 10.34
CA GLU A 335 -17.25 -24.87 11.62
C GLU A 335 -16.09 -25.15 12.57
N ARG A 336 -16.20 -24.63 13.80
CA ARG A 336 -15.31 -24.92 14.92
C ARG A 336 -15.51 -26.39 15.32
N THR A 337 -15.22 -27.33 14.42
CA THR A 337 -15.09 -28.73 14.79
C THR A 337 -13.91 -28.77 15.74
N GLY A 338 -14.11 -29.14 17.00
CA GLY A 338 -13.12 -29.12 18.09
C GLY A 338 -11.91 -30.05 17.90
N ARG A 339 -11.39 -30.18 16.68
CA ARG A 339 -10.16 -30.85 16.31
C ARG A 339 -9.15 -29.82 15.77
N PRO A 340 -7.91 -29.82 16.28
CA PRO A 340 -6.84 -29.00 15.74
C PRO A 340 -6.27 -29.69 14.51
N SER A 341 -6.67 -29.31 13.29
CA SER A 341 -5.84 -29.33 12.07
C SER A 341 -6.67 -29.23 10.79
N LEU A 342 -6.71 -28.02 10.22
CA LEU A 342 -6.59 -27.66 8.80
C LEU A 342 -7.36 -26.35 8.54
N PRO A 343 -6.75 -25.35 7.88
CA PRO A 343 -7.46 -24.15 7.44
C PRO A 343 -8.72 -24.47 6.62
N ALA A 344 -9.88 -23.94 7.01
CA ALA A 344 -11.20 -24.19 6.41
C ALA A 344 -11.28 -24.07 4.87
N TRP A 345 -10.44 -23.24 4.24
CA TRP A 345 -10.39 -23.12 2.78
C TRP A 345 -9.87 -24.37 2.06
N ARG A 346 -9.12 -25.25 2.73
CA ARG A 346 -8.63 -26.50 2.12
C ARG A 346 -9.75 -27.51 1.88
N THR A 347 -10.83 -27.44 2.66
CA THR A 347 -11.98 -28.34 2.59
C THR A 347 -13.18 -27.68 1.91
N GLY A 348 -13.48 -26.42 2.24
CA GLY A 348 -14.65 -25.71 1.72
C GLY A 348 -14.41 -24.84 0.47
N GLY A 349 -13.16 -24.66 0.04
CA GLY A 349 -12.83 -23.98 -1.22
C GLY A 349 -12.49 -22.51 -1.06
N ARG A 350 -12.14 -21.88 -2.19
CA ARG A 350 -11.72 -20.48 -2.27
C ARG A 350 -12.27 -19.86 -3.54
N LEU A 351 -12.99 -18.76 -3.39
CA LEU A 351 -13.53 -17.94 -4.48
C LEU A 351 -12.58 -16.76 -4.70
N ILE A 352 -12.16 -16.52 -5.94
CA ILE A 352 -11.45 -15.29 -6.33
C ILE A 352 -12.22 -14.67 -7.48
N ALA A 353 -12.74 -13.45 -7.30
CA ALA A 353 -13.44 -12.71 -8.33
C ALA A 353 -12.68 -11.43 -8.66
N THR A 354 -12.39 -11.17 -9.93
CA THR A 354 -11.61 -10.00 -10.37
C THR A 354 -12.49 -9.03 -11.14
N ALA A 355 -12.27 -7.72 -10.95
CA ALA A 355 -12.79 -6.68 -11.83
C ALA A 355 -11.62 -5.84 -12.36
N VAL A 356 -11.70 -5.49 -13.64
CA VAL A 356 -10.72 -4.64 -14.31
C VAL A 356 -11.36 -3.31 -14.68
N ARG A 357 -10.60 -2.22 -14.56
CA ARG A 357 -11.04 -0.89 -14.95
C ARG A 357 -11.18 -0.81 -16.48
N ASN A 358 -12.36 -0.43 -16.96
CA ASN A 358 -12.56 -0.24 -18.41
C ASN A 358 -11.85 1.05 -18.87
N ARG A 359 -10.92 0.93 -19.82
CA ARG A 359 -10.18 2.08 -20.38
C ARG A 359 -10.86 2.69 -21.62
N ASN A 360 -11.88 2.04 -22.20
CA ASN A 360 -12.35 2.33 -23.56
C ASN A 360 -13.73 2.99 -23.67
N THR A 361 -14.37 3.43 -22.58
CA THR A 361 -15.69 4.08 -22.65
C THR A 361 -15.62 5.54 -22.22
N GLY A 362 -15.77 6.45 -23.18
CA GLY A 362 -15.86 7.91 -22.94
C GLY A 362 -16.89 8.28 -21.86
N ARG A 363 -16.74 9.48 -21.28
CA ARG A 363 -17.49 10.05 -20.11
C ARG A 363 -17.64 9.15 -18.87
N SER A 364 -17.18 7.89 -18.91
CA SER A 364 -17.37 6.86 -17.89
C SER A 364 -16.07 6.11 -17.58
N ALA A 365 -14.93 6.82 -17.63
CA ALA A 365 -13.57 6.36 -17.29
C ALA A 365 -13.38 5.88 -15.83
N TRP A 366 -14.47 5.79 -15.07
CA TRP A 366 -14.53 5.42 -13.66
C TRP A 366 -15.42 4.19 -13.40
N ARG A 367 -16.01 3.57 -14.43
CA ARG A 367 -16.90 2.43 -14.26
C ARG A 367 -16.09 1.12 -14.26
N TRP A 368 -16.22 0.35 -13.19
CA TRP A 368 -15.67 -1.00 -13.08
C TRP A 368 -16.45 -1.95 -13.98
N SER A 369 -15.75 -2.91 -14.60
CA SER A 369 -16.43 -4.02 -15.27
C SER A 369 -17.24 -4.83 -14.26
N THR A 370 -18.42 -5.28 -14.66
CA THR A 370 -19.20 -6.22 -13.83
C THR A 370 -18.40 -7.52 -13.70
N PRO A 371 -18.11 -7.98 -12.48
CA PRO A 371 -17.34 -9.20 -12.28
C PRO A 371 -18.09 -10.39 -12.89
N THR A 372 -17.34 -11.21 -13.61
CA THR A 372 -17.84 -12.45 -14.21
C THR A 372 -17.14 -13.62 -13.53
N TYR A 373 -17.90 -14.60 -13.06
CA TYR A 373 -17.36 -15.76 -12.36
C TYR A 373 -17.39 -16.98 -13.29
N VAL A 374 -16.34 -17.79 -13.26
CA VAL A 374 -16.29 -19.07 -13.98
C VAL A 374 -16.15 -20.17 -12.94
N PHE A 375 -17.11 -21.07 -12.88
CA PHE A 375 -17.17 -22.15 -11.89
C PHE A 375 -17.16 -23.52 -12.56
N TYR A 376 -16.40 -24.48 -12.04
CA TYR A 376 -16.44 -25.86 -12.51
C TYR A 376 -17.22 -26.75 -11.54
N GLY A 377 -18.42 -27.18 -11.93
CA GLY A 377 -19.26 -28.06 -11.14
C GLY A 377 -18.88 -29.53 -11.36
N ARG A 378 -18.27 -30.19 -10.37
CA ARG A 378 -17.92 -31.62 -10.48
C ARG A 378 -19.12 -32.54 -10.75
N GLY A 379 -20.28 -32.24 -10.17
CA GLY A 379 -21.53 -32.98 -10.43
C GLY A 379 -22.13 -32.71 -11.81
N GLN A 380 -21.73 -31.62 -12.47
CA GLN A 380 -22.26 -31.20 -13.76
C GLN A 380 -21.28 -31.42 -14.92
N GLY A 381 -20.02 -31.76 -14.63
CA GLY A 381 -18.97 -32.01 -15.63
C GLY A 381 -18.55 -30.79 -16.46
N ARG A 382 -19.12 -29.60 -16.24
CA ARG A 382 -18.96 -28.42 -17.10
C ARG A 382 -18.58 -27.14 -16.33
N TYR A 383 -17.96 -26.21 -17.05
CA TYR A 383 -17.76 -24.83 -16.58
C TYR A 383 -19.06 -24.04 -16.74
N THR A 384 -19.42 -23.27 -15.72
CA THR A 384 -20.58 -22.38 -15.70
C THR A 384 -20.09 -20.95 -15.54
N LEU A 385 -20.49 -20.09 -16.47
CA LEU A 385 -20.32 -18.65 -16.33
C LEU A 385 -21.44 -18.12 -15.44
N LEU A 386 -21.07 -17.45 -14.36
CA LEU A 386 -22.00 -16.80 -13.45
C LEU A 386 -21.76 -15.29 -13.54
N THR A 387 -22.83 -14.51 -13.50
CA THR A 387 -22.77 -13.04 -13.48
C THR A 387 -23.75 -12.52 -12.44
N GLY A 388 -23.32 -11.55 -11.64
CA GLY A 388 -24.15 -10.88 -10.64
C GLY A 388 -24.32 -11.66 -9.31
N ALA A 389 -25.07 -11.05 -8.40
CA ALA A 389 -25.19 -11.49 -7.00
C ALA A 389 -26.04 -12.74 -6.80
N ASP A 390 -27.10 -12.92 -7.59
CA ASP A 390 -27.97 -14.11 -7.48
C ASP A 390 -27.23 -15.40 -7.84
N ALA A 391 -26.28 -15.30 -8.76
CA ALA A 391 -25.46 -16.43 -9.19
C ALA A 391 -24.42 -16.82 -8.11
N LEU A 392 -23.93 -15.84 -7.33
CA LEU A 392 -23.11 -16.10 -6.15
C LEU A 392 -23.92 -16.64 -4.98
N ARG A 393 -25.16 -16.17 -4.77
CA ARG A 393 -26.08 -16.70 -3.75
C ARG A 393 -26.32 -18.19 -3.97
N HIS A 394 -26.69 -18.57 -5.19
CA HIS A 394 -26.88 -19.96 -5.57
C HIS A 394 -25.62 -20.81 -5.33
N LEU A 395 -24.44 -20.27 -5.63
CA LEU A 395 -23.17 -20.97 -5.40
C LEU A 395 -22.84 -21.12 -3.91
N ALA A 396 -23.11 -20.10 -3.10
CA ALA A 396 -22.91 -20.12 -1.66
C ALA A 396 -23.85 -21.11 -0.97
N GLU A 397 -25.09 -21.22 -1.44
CA GLU A 397 -26.11 -22.15 -0.93
C GLU A 397 -25.85 -23.61 -1.34
N THR A 398 -25.41 -23.84 -2.58
CA THR A 398 -25.35 -25.20 -3.16
C THR A 398 -24.02 -25.92 -2.95
N ASN A 399 -22.94 -25.23 -2.55
CA ASN A 399 -21.61 -25.83 -2.63
C ASN A 399 -20.69 -25.65 -1.40
N PRO A 400 -20.96 -26.37 -0.28
CA PRO A 400 -19.96 -26.53 0.78
C PRO A 400 -19.01 -27.74 0.59
N ARG A 401 -19.21 -28.63 -0.40
CA ARG A 401 -18.53 -29.96 -0.42
C ARG A 401 -17.87 -30.42 -1.72
N ALA A 402 -17.95 -29.69 -2.82
CA ALA A 402 -17.25 -30.05 -4.07
C ALA A 402 -16.12 -29.06 -4.37
N THR A 403 -15.03 -29.15 -3.60
CA THR A 403 -13.85 -28.29 -3.79
C THR A 403 -13.08 -28.63 -5.08
N PRO A 404 -12.79 -27.66 -5.96
CA PRO A 404 -11.79 -27.85 -7.01
C PRO A 404 -10.39 -27.89 -6.36
N ARG A 405 -9.76 -29.06 -6.38
CA ARG A 405 -8.32 -29.22 -6.09
C ARG A 405 -7.52 -28.58 -7.22
N ARG A 406 -7.30 -27.26 -7.16
CA ARG A 406 -6.14 -26.48 -7.68
C ARG A 406 -6.60 -25.03 -7.92
N PHE A 407 -5.75 -24.11 -7.48
CA PHE A 407 -5.85 -22.66 -7.63
C PHE A 407 -6.45 -22.25 -8.99
N PHE A 408 -7.63 -21.63 -8.97
CA PHE A 408 -8.12 -20.90 -10.13
C PHE A 408 -7.59 -19.47 -10.03
N LYS A 409 -6.62 -19.14 -10.89
CA LYS A 409 -6.19 -17.76 -11.14
C LYS A 409 -6.56 -17.45 -12.57
N ALA A 410 -7.84 -17.16 -12.82
CA ALA A 410 -8.29 -16.75 -14.15
C ALA A 410 -8.08 -15.24 -14.30
N MET A 411 -7.23 -14.83 -15.23
CA MET A 411 -7.40 -13.52 -15.86
C MET A 411 -8.58 -13.66 -16.81
N VAL A 412 -9.71 -13.09 -16.44
CA VAL A 412 -10.95 -13.14 -17.23
C VAL A 412 -10.92 -11.95 -18.19
N PRO A 413 -10.92 -12.15 -19.53
CA PRO A 413 -11.13 -11.08 -20.48
C PRO A 413 -12.45 -10.34 -20.18
N PRO A 414 -12.51 -9.02 -20.35
CA PRO A 414 -13.68 -8.21 -19.97
C PRO A 414 -14.91 -8.42 -20.87
N VAL A 415 -14.81 -9.27 -21.90
CA VAL A 415 -15.83 -9.45 -22.95
C VAL A 415 -16.38 -10.87 -22.89
N ARG A 416 -17.69 -11.00 -22.64
CA ARG A 416 -18.40 -12.29 -22.53
C ARG A 416 -18.23 -13.18 -23.77
N GLU A 417 -18.27 -12.60 -24.96
CA GLU A 417 -18.10 -13.38 -26.21
C GLU A 417 -16.70 -14.02 -26.30
N HIS A 418 -15.65 -13.40 -25.75
CA HIS A 418 -14.30 -13.97 -25.71
C HIS A 418 -14.18 -15.12 -24.70
N LEU A 419 -14.99 -15.11 -23.64
CA LEU A 419 -15.06 -16.23 -22.69
C LEU A 419 -15.80 -17.41 -23.30
N GLU A 420 -16.92 -17.16 -23.96
CA GLU A 420 -17.72 -18.20 -24.63
C GLU A 420 -16.93 -18.84 -25.80
N ALA A 421 -16.09 -18.08 -26.51
CA ALA A 421 -15.19 -18.60 -27.55
C ALA A 421 -13.97 -19.40 -27.02
N HIS A 422 -13.67 -19.35 -25.72
CA HIS A 422 -12.49 -19.98 -25.11
C HIS A 422 -12.84 -21.07 -24.08
N VAL A 423 -14.13 -21.30 -23.83
CA VAL A 423 -14.63 -22.48 -23.13
C VAL A 423 -14.85 -23.59 -24.16
N PRO A 424 -14.05 -24.67 -24.17
CA PRO A 424 -14.29 -25.79 -25.05
C PRO A 424 -15.70 -26.36 -24.80
N PRO A 425 -16.45 -26.78 -25.84
CA PRO A 425 -17.81 -27.32 -25.68
C PRO A 425 -17.89 -28.51 -24.71
N ASP A 426 -16.78 -29.22 -24.53
CA ASP A 426 -16.62 -30.43 -23.72
C ASP A 426 -16.09 -30.16 -22.30
N GLY A 427 -15.84 -28.90 -21.90
CA GLY A 427 -15.63 -28.50 -20.51
C GLY A 427 -14.41 -29.07 -19.78
N HIS A 428 -13.48 -29.77 -20.45
CA HIS A 428 -12.41 -30.53 -19.78
C HIS A 428 -10.97 -30.05 -20.01
N ARG A 429 -10.69 -29.18 -20.98
CA ARG A 429 -9.31 -28.84 -21.39
C ARG A 429 -8.85 -27.45 -20.95
N TRP A 430 -8.69 -27.25 -19.64
CA TRP A 430 -7.87 -26.15 -19.08
C TRP A 430 -6.59 -26.68 -18.40
N ARG A 431 -6.01 -27.78 -18.94
CA ARG A 431 -4.81 -28.43 -18.37
C ARG A 431 -3.47 -27.89 -18.91
N ARG A 432 -3.45 -26.85 -19.74
CA ARG A 432 -2.22 -26.14 -20.16
C ARG A 432 -2.43 -24.62 -20.11
N PRO A 433 -1.43 -23.83 -19.69
CA PRO A 433 -1.50 -22.37 -19.81
C PRO A 433 -1.33 -21.98 -21.28
N PHE A 434 -2.45 -21.84 -22.00
CA PHE A 434 -2.58 -21.42 -23.42
C PHE A 434 -1.89 -22.31 -24.50
N PRO A 435 -2.45 -22.37 -25.72
CA PRO A 435 -1.76 -22.90 -26.91
C PRO A 435 -0.77 -21.87 -27.48
N GLU A 436 0.32 -22.34 -28.08
CA GLU A 436 1.48 -21.57 -28.59
C GLU A 436 1.21 -20.65 -29.81
N CYS A 437 -0.05 -20.29 -30.08
CA CYS A 437 -0.41 -19.62 -31.33
C CYS A 437 -1.54 -18.62 -31.14
N LEU A 438 -1.19 -17.40 -30.71
CA LEU A 438 -1.96 -16.21 -31.03
C LEU A 438 -1.00 -15.16 -31.61
N PRO A 439 -1.15 -14.77 -32.89
CA PRO A 439 -0.30 -13.75 -33.50
C PRO A 439 -0.54 -12.40 -32.81
N ALA A 440 0.54 -11.61 -32.71
CA ALA A 440 0.52 -10.27 -32.14
C ALA A 440 -0.59 -9.43 -32.78
N LEU A 441 -1.68 -9.21 -32.06
CA LEU A 441 -2.64 -8.17 -32.38
C LEU A 441 -1.95 -6.82 -32.08
N HIS A 442 -1.50 -6.17 -33.13
CA HIS A 442 -1.03 -4.80 -33.14
C HIS A 442 -2.11 -3.89 -32.54
N TYR A 443 -1.85 -3.36 -31.34
CA TYR A 443 -2.56 -2.19 -30.82
C TYR A 443 -1.73 -0.95 -31.15
N ARG A 444 -2.25 -0.12 -32.05
CA ARG A 444 -1.91 1.31 -32.13
C ARG A 444 -2.70 2.08 -31.09
#